data_AF-A0A522B4V5-F1
#
_entry.id   AF-A0A522B4V5-F1
#
_cell.length_a   1.000
_cell.length_b   1.000
_cell.length_c   1.000
_cell.angle_alpha   90.00
_cell.angle_beta   90.00
_cell.angle_gamma   90.00
#
_symmetry.space_group_name_H-M   'P 1'
#
loop_
_entity.id
_entity.type
_entity.pdbx_description
1 polymer ?
#
loop_
_entity_poly.entity_id
_entity_poly.type
_entity_poly.pdbx_seq_one_letter_code
_entity_poly.pdbx_strand_id
1 'polypeptide(L)' 'SLEHPVEIKEGMVIALETYCPARDGYSAARIEEEVVVTADGPRVITRFPSDELFVANPY' A
#
# COMPACT_ATOMS: atom_id res chain seq x y z
N SER A 1 -5.26 3.33 -15.35
CA SER A 1 -4.90 2.38 -16.44
C SER A 1 -4.26 3.18 -17.56
N LEU A 2 -3.29 2.63 -18.29
CA LEU A 2 -2.74 3.34 -19.46
C LEU A 2 -3.81 3.52 -20.56
N GLU A 3 -4.79 2.63 -20.60
CA GLU A 3 -5.94 2.68 -21.51
C GLU A 3 -7.09 3.56 -20.97
N HIS A 4 -7.13 3.77 -19.66
CA HIS A 4 -8.16 4.56 -18.98
C HIS A 4 -7.48 5.42 -17.91
N PRO A 5 -6.86 6.54 -18.32
CA PRO A 5 -6.22 7.44 -17.37
C PRO A 5 -7.29 8.14 -16.54
N VAL A 6 -7.01 8.27 -15.26
CA VAL A 6 -7.79 9.09 -14.33
C VAL A 6 -6.82 10.09 -13.74
N GLU A 7 -7.15 11.37 -13.86
CA GLU A 7 -6.37 12.43 -13.22
C GLU A 7 -6.49 12.30 -11.70
N ILE A 8 -5.34 12.34 -11.01
CA ILE A 8 -5.29 12.34 -9.55
C ILE A 8 -5.71 13.72 -9.05
N LYS A 9 -6.70 13.77 -8.16
CA LYS A 9 -7.27 15.00 -7.61
C LYS A 9 -7.16 15.02 -6.10
N GLU A 10 -7.06 16.22 -5.54
CA GLU A 10 -7.12 16.44 -4.09
C GLU A 10 -8.38 15.80 -3.49
N GLY A 11 -8.22 15.18 -2.31
CA GLY A 11 -9.27 14.43 -1.62
C GLY A 11 -9.46 12.99 -2.10
N MET A 12 -8.82 12.57 -3.20
CA MET A 12 -8.77 11.15 -3.54
C MET A 12 -7.97 10.37 -2.50
N VAL A 13 -8.41 9.13 -2.26
CA VAL A 13 -7.73 8.16 -1.41
C VAL A 13 -7.28 7.00 -2.28
N ILE A 14 -6.00 6.63 -2.15
CA ILE A 14 -5.35 5.62 -2.98
C ILE A 14 -4.67 4.62 -2.05
N ALA A 15 -4.87 3.33 -2.29
CA ALA A 15 -4.05 2.28 -1.70
C ALA A 15 -2.71 2.19 -2.43
N LEU A 16 -1.62 2.32 -1.69
CA LEU A 16 -0.26 2.11 -2.16
C LEU A 16 0.23 0.75 -1.68
N GLU A 17 0.31 -0.19 -2.62
CA GLU A 17 0.63 -1.59 -2.33
C GLU A 17 2.02 -1.97 -2.83
N THR A 18 2.69 -2.88 -2.11
CA THR A 18 3.85 -3.60 -2.62
C THR A 18 3.80 -5.07 -2.25
N TYR A 19 4.46 -5.90 -3.05
CA TYR A 19 4.48 -7.35 -2.94
C TYR A 19 5.91 -7.85 -3.07
N CYS A 20 6.33 -8.69 -2.12
CA CYS A 20 7.65 -9.31 -2.10
C CYS A 20 7.51 -10.84 -1.93
N PRO A 21 7.73 -11.63 -2.99
CA PRO A 21 7.64 -13.09 -2.91
C PRO A 21 8.82 -13.68 -2.13
N ALA A 22 8.57 -14.73 -1.35
CA ALA A 22 9.62 -15.56 -0.76
C ALA A 22 10.21 -16.51 -1.80
N ARG A 23 11.38 -17.09 -1.48
CA ARG A 23 12.09 -18.03 -2.37
C ARG A 23 11.49 -19.44 -2.37
N ASP A 24 10.59 -19.75 -1.45
CA ASP A 24 9.94 -21.06 -1.32
C ASP A 24 8.84 -21.31 -2.37
N GLY A 25 8.49 -20.29 -3.16
CA GLY A 25 7.48 -20.39 -4.21
C GLY A 25 6.04 -20.43 -3.69
N TYR A 26 5.80 -20.21 -2.39
CA TYR A 26 4.48 -20.25 -1.78
C TYR A 26 4.16 -19.01 -0.93
N SER A 27 5.14 -18.52 -0.16
CA SER A 27 4.95 -17.41 0.77
C SER A 27 5.30 -16.06 0.15
N ALA A 28 4.75 -14.98 0.72
CA ALA A 28 5.05 -13.61 0.34
C ALA A 28 4.74 -12.64 1.48
N ALA A 29 5.42 -11.48 1.46
CA ALA A 29 5.01 -10.31 2.22
C ALA A 29 4.23 -9.35 1.31
N ARG A 30 3.12 -8.82 1.82
CA ARG A 30 2.38 -7.71 1.21
C ARG A 30 2.21 -6.63 2.27
N ILE A 31 2.51 -5.40 1.89
CA ILE A 31 2.23 -4.21 2.70
C ILE A 31 1.46 -3.23 1.83
N GLU A 32 0.47 -2.58 2.45
CA GLU A 32 -0.46 -1.66 1.81
C GLU A 32 -0.66 -0.47 2.75
N GLU A 33 -0.48 0.72 2.20
CA GLU A 33 -0.63 1.98 2.90
C GLU A 33 -1.70 2.81 2.21
N GLU A 34 -2.66 3.34 2.97
CA GLU A 34 -3.66 4.25 2.43
C GLU A 34 -3.11 5.68 2.45
N VAL A 35 -3.14 6.36 1.30
CA VAL A 35 -2.72 7.76 1.16
C VAL A 35 -3.86 8.64 0.69
N VAL A 36 -4.04 9.79 1.33
CA VAL A 36 -4.90 10.86 0.85
C VAL A 36 -4.08 11.86 0.03
N VAL A 37 -4.60 12.27 -1.11
CA VAL A 37 -4.01 13.31 -1.95
C VAL A 37 -4.37 14.67 -1.38
N THR A 38 -3.37 15.51 -1.13
CA THR A 38 -3.55 16.90 -0.68
C THR A 38 -2.83 17.85 -1.63
N ALA A 39 -3.17 19.15 -1.59
CA ALA A 39 -2.47 20.19 -2.35
C ALA A 39 -0.95 20.21 -2.09
N ASP A 40 -0.51 19.86 -0.86
CA ASP A 40 0.89 19.84 -0.43
C ASP A 40 1.56 18.45 -0.56
N GLY A 41 0.98 17.58 -1.40
CA GLY A 41 1.43 16.21 -1.64
C GLY A 41 0.65 15.15 -0.88
N PRO A 42 0.89 13.86 -1.14
CA PRO A 42 0.17 12.78 -0.47
C PRO A 42 0.50 12.73 1.03
N ARG A 43 -0.43 12.21 1.82
CA ARG A 43 -0.28 11.96 3.26
C ARG A 43 -0.76 10.55 3.57
N VAL A 44 0.06 9.78 4.30
CA VAL A 44 -0.31 8.45 4.79
C VAL A 44 -1.36 8.60 5.89
N ILE A 45 -2.44 7.84 5.80
CA ILE A 45 -3.54 7.83 6.77
C ILE A 45 -3.70 6.48 7.49
N THR A 46 -2.99 5.44 7.05
CA THR A 46 -2.85 4.19 7.80
C THR A 46 -2.36 4.47 9.22
N ARG A 47 -2.99 3.80 10.20
CA ARG A 47 -2.61 3.90 11.62
C ARG A 47 -2.09 2.59 12.19
N PHE A 48 -2.27 1.49 11.47
CA PHE A 48 -1.80 0.20 11.91
C PHE A 48 -0.26 0.17 11.79
N PRO A 49 0.48 -0.26 12.81
CA PRO A 49 1.93 -0.34 12.74
C PRO A 49 2.37 -1.21 11.57
N SER A 50 3.32 -0.71 10.77
CA SER A 50 3.78 -1.39 9.56
C SER A 50 5.29 -1.25 9.30
N ASP A 51 6.02 -0.55 10.19
CA ASP A 51 7.47 -0.37 10.12
C ASP A 51 8.23 -1.71 10.19
N GLU A 52 7.68 -2.68 10.92
CA GLU A 52 8.18 -4.05 11.00
C GLU A 52 7.11 -5.02 10.52
N LEU A 53 7.48 -5.90 9.57
CA LEU A 53 6.58 -6.97 9.13
C LEU A 53 6.45 -8.03 10.23
N PHE A 54 5.24 -8.19 10.75
CA PHE A 54 4.90 -9.26 11.69
C PHE A 54 4.13 -10.38 10.99
N VAL A 55 4.40 -11.61 11.43
CA VAL A 55 3.64 -12.79 11.05
C VAL A 55 2.41 -12.87 11.95
N ALA A 56 1.22 -12.59 11.41
CA ALA A 56 -0.02 -12.56 12.17
C ALA A 56 -0.41 -13.93 12.76
N ASN A 57 0.13 -15.04 12.22
CA ASN A 57 -0.08 -16.37 12.77
C ASN A 57 1.12 -17.29 12.47
N PRO A 58 1.79 -17.89 13.47
CA PRO A 58 2.75 -18.96 13.22
C PRO A 58 1.98 -20.16 12.63
N TYR A 59 2.42 -20.62 11.47
CA TYR A 59 1.90 -21.85 10.86
C TYR A 59 2.34 -23.09 11.65
#